data_AF-A0A7R9YFM0-F1
#
_entry.id   AF-A0A7R9YFM0-F1
#
_cell.length_a   1.000
_cell.length_b   1.000
_cell.length_c   1.000
_cell.angle_alpha   90.00
_cell.angle_beta   90.00
_cell.angle_gamma   90.00
#
_symmetry.space_group_name_H-M   'P 1'
#
loop_
_entity.id
_entity.type
_entity.pdbx_description
1 polymer ?
#
loop_
_entity_poly.entity_id
_entity_poly.type
_entity_poly.pdbx_seq_one_letter_code
_entity_poly.pdbx_strand_id
1 'polypeptide(L)'
;MNLPIVRACEEKPECAADEAPRADLTLPQIHPESEPDEQQLLRVCNSGDSLQEAFLKFRKDRIRQKQERKAARKRVASRRAANPEAYRRFLRQCFVVQAKKYLGVPYAAKYHDDASEHFNAPLYLDCCGLVRRVLLDLEDQLGFRIGPWNQAYLWDTLRGSEVASIRQLQVGDLIFYQGKYVDDKKHRPQKFDMVHVEIYMGDDAPFDPTMGRTDDAQNQTDDSLEAEAGRGDTGSESAERSGCVAPESGVHRTLGARHRTGVVQ
;
A
#
# COMPACT_ATOMS: atom_id res chain seq x y z
N MET A 1 10.00 38.08 1.64
CA MET A 1 10.82 38.05 2.86
C MET A 1 11.38 36.65 3.00
N ASN A 2 12.68 36.49 2.74
CA ASN A 2 13.40 35.22 2.84
C ASN A 2 13.74 34.95 4.29
N LEU A 3 13.32 33.80 4.82
CA LEU A 3 13.81 33.28 6.09
C LEU A 3 14.79 32.13 5.82
N PRO A 4 16.00 32.14 6.40
CA PRO A 4 17.01 31.13 6.16
C PRO A 4 16.75 29.88 7.01
N ILE A 5 16.92 28.70 6.38
CA ILE A 5 16.96 27.41 7.07
C ILE A 5 18.38 27.20 7.58
N VAL A 6 18.53 27.15 8.90
CA VAL A 6 19.79 26.86 9.60
C VAL A 6 20.04 25.34 9.52
N ARG A 7 21.10 24.93 8.83
CA ARG A 7 21.66 23.57 8.91
C ARG A 7 22.76 23.56 9.97
N ALA A 8 22.56 22.80 11.05
CA ALA A 8 23.65 22.39 11.91
C ALA A 8 24.33 21.17 11.27
N CYS A 9 25.57 21.35 10.80
CA CYS A 9 26.46 20.25 10.48
C CYS A 9 27.34 20.01 11.71
N GLU A 10 27.14 18.89 12.38
CA GLU A 10 28.14 18.33 13.30
C GLU A 10 28.99 17.33 12.50
N GLU A 11 30.29 17.61 12.47
CA GLU A 11 31.31 16.74 11.88
C GLU A 11 31.86 15.76 12.92
N LYS A 12 32.35 14.62 12.38
CA LYS A 12 33.30 13.62 12.93
C LYS A 12 32.72 12.38 13.61
N PRO A 13 33.47 11.24 13.69
CA PRO A 13 34.82 10.96 13.17
C PRO A 13 34.91 9.74 12.22
N GLU A 14 36.02 9.69 11.47
CA GLU A 14 36.51 8.50 10.75
C GLU A 14 36.79 7.36 11.73
N CYS A 15 36.30 6.15 11.43
CA CYS A 15 36.70 4.92 12.10
C CYS A 15 37.02 3.84 11.07
N ALA A 16 38.31 3.48 11.08
CA ALA A 16 38.98 2.22 10.78
C ALA A 16 38.30 1.18 9.88
N ALA A 17 39.05 0.82 8.84
CA ALA A 17 38.86 -0.36 8.02
C ALA A 17 39.13 -1.63 8.83
N ASP A 18 38.17 -2.56 8.84
CA ASP A 18 38.41 -3.97 9.15
C ASP A 18 38.06 -4.80 7.92
N GLU A 19 39.07 -5.54 7.44
CA GLU A 19 39.00 -6.46 6.32
C GLU A 19 38.12 -7.67 6.67
N ALA A 20 37.03 -7.87 5.93
CA ALA A 20 36.25 -9.10 5.98
C ALA A 20 36.81 -10.12 4.95
N PRO A 21 36.85 -11.43 5.31
CA PRO A 21 37.43 -12.46 4.46
C PRO A 21 36.57 -12.70 3.21
N ARG A 22 37.25 -12.79 2.06
CA ARG A 22 36.66 -13.14 0.76
C ARG A 22 36.01 -14.53 0.83
N ALA A 23 34.68 -14.57 0.82
CA ALA A 23 33.94 -15.80 0.60
C ALA A 23 34.11 -16.24 -0.86
N ASP A 24 34.57 -17.48 -1.01
CA ASP A 24 34.80 -18.20 -2.25
C ASP A 24 33.48 -18.36 -3.04
N LEU A 25 33.39 -17.69 -4.18
CA LEU A 25 32.27 -17.79 -5.12
C LEU A 25 32.44 -19.04 -5.98
N THR A 26 32.11 -20.20 -5.40
CA THR A 26 31.81 -21.39 -6.22
C THR A 26 30.40 -21.27 -6.76
N LEU A 27 30.30 -20.92 -8.05
CA LEU A 27 29.07 -20.98 -8.82
C LEU A 27 28.49 -22.41 -8.74
N PRO A 28 27.21 -22.59 -8.37
CA PRO A 28 26.57 -23.89 -8.44
C PRO A 28 26.56 -24.34 -9.91
N GLN A 29 27.13 -25.52 -10.17
CA GLN A 29 27.05 -26.14 -11.48
C GLN A 29 25.59 -26.44 -11.80
N ILE A 30 25.08 -25.72 -12.80
CA ILE A 30 23.75 -25.94 -13.37
C ILE A 30 23.82 -27.27 -14.11
N HIS A 31 23.17 -28.30 -13.57
CA HIS A 31 22.94 -29.56 -14.26
C HIS A 31 22.05 -29.31 -15.48
N PRO A 32 22.47 -29.70 -16.70
CA PRO A 32 21.73 -29.45 -17.93
C PRO A 32 20.71 -30.56 -18.20
N GLU A 33 19.74 -30.78 -17.30
CA GLU A 33 18.64 -31.74 -17.55
C GLU A 33 17.33 -31.25 -16.90
N SER A 34 16.82 -30.12 -17.39
CA SER A 34 15.38 -29.86 -17.38
C SER A 34 15.08 -28.87 -18.50
N GLU A 35 15.07 -29.39 -19.72
CA GLU A 35 14.53 -28.71 -20.90
C GLU A 35 13.18 -28.09 -20.54
N PRO A 36 13.00 -26.77 -20.68
CA PRO A 36 11.69 -26.16 -20.52
C PRO A 36 10.78 -26.75 -21.60
N ASP A 37 9.75 -27.45 -21.15
CA ASP A 37 8.71 -28.13 -21.93
C ASP A 37 8.34 -27.36 -23.22
N GLU A 38 8.97 -27.74 -24.35
CA GLU A 38 8.76 -27.14 -25.68
C GLU A 38 7.28 -27.13 -26.08
N GLN A 39 6.48 -28.02 -25.46
CA GLN A 39 5.04 -28.14 -25.69
C GLN A 39 4.24 -26.92 -25.19
N GLN A 40 4.74 -26.14 -24.23
CA GLN A 40 4.07 -24.90 -23.81
C GLN A 40 4.32 -23.72 -24.77
N LEU A 41 5.50 -23.65 -25.41
CA LEU A 41 5.78 -22.66 -26.46
C LEU A 41 5.04 -23.00 -27.78
N LEU A 42 4.86 -24.29 -28.08
CA LEU A 42 4.10 -24.76 -29.25
C LEU A 42 2.58 -24.56 -29.14
N ARG A 43 2.01 -24.30 -27.95
CA ARG A 43 0.57 -24.06 -27.80
C ARG A 43 0.08 -22.73 -28.39
N VAL A 44 0.98 -21.79 -28.68
CA VAL A 44 0.62 -20.53 -29.38
C VAL A 44 0.35 -20.77 -30.87
N CYS A 45 0.72 -21.93 -31.42
CA CYS A 45 0.67 -22.22 -32.85
C CYS A 45 -0.51 -23.09 -33.32
N ASN A 46 -1.44 -23.47 -32.43
CA ASN A 46 -2.54 -24.40 -32.77
C ASN A 46 -3.86 -23.73 -33.22
N SER A 47 -3.90 -22.42 -33.37
CA SER A 47 -4.91 -21.79 -34.22
C SER A 47 -4.44 -21.99 -35.65
N GLY A 48 -5.17 -22.72 -36.50
CA GLY A 48 -4.83 -22.96 -37.92
C GLY A 48 -4.71 -21.71 -38.81
N ASP A 49 -4.59 -20.54 -38.21
CA ASP A 49 -4.26 -19.26 -38.82
C ASP A 49 -2.75 -19.20 -39.09
N SER A 50 -2.38 -18.75 -40.28
CA SER A 50 -1.00 -18.39 -40.59
C SER A 50 -0.47 -17.29 -39.66
N LEU A 51 0.85 -17.24 -39.45
CA LEU A 51 1.48 -16.16 -38.67
C LEU A 51 1.10 -14.76 -39.20
N GLN A 52 0.95 -14.65 -40.52
CA GLN A 52 0.50 -13.45 -41.20
C GLN A 52 -0.94 -13.06 -40.82
N GLU A 53 -1.86 -14.03 -40.76
CA GLU A 53 -3.25 -13.81 -40.32
C GLU A 53 -3.32 -13.42 -38.84
N ALA A 54 -2.57 -14.12 -37.99
CA ALA A 54 -2.47 -13.78 -36.56
C ALA A 54 -1.95 -12.34 -36.36
N PHE A 55 -0.93 -11.92 -37.12
CA PHE A 55 -0.40 -10.57 -37.09
C PHE A 55 -1.42 -9.53 -37.59
N LEU A 56 -2.15 -9.82 -38.67
CA LEU A 56 -3.21 -8.95 -39.19
C LEU A 56 -4.35 -8.80 -38.18
N LYS A 57 -4.75 -9.88 -37.51
CA LYS A 57 -5.73 -9.88 -36.42
C LYS A 57 -5.26 -9.00 -35.26
N PHE A 58 -4.03 -9.22 -34.77
CA PHE A 58 -3.42 -8.40 -33.73
C PHE A 58 -3.40 -6.91 -34.10
N ARG A 59 -2.98 -6.57 -35.34
CA ARG A 59 -2.95 -5.19 -35.81
C ARG A 59 -4.36 -4.57 -35.84
N LYS A 60 -5.36 -5.29 -36.36
CA LYS A 60 -6.76 -4.85 -36.37
C LYS A 60 -7.30 -4.63 -34.96
N ASP A 61 -7.03 -5.56 -34.05
CA ASP A 61 -7.44 -5.48 -32.65
C ASP A 61 -6.77 -4.29 -31.93
N ARG A 62 -5.48 -4.03 -32.18
CA ARG A 62 -4.77 -2.88 -31.62
C ARG A 62 -5.34 -1.55 -32.11
N ILE A 63 -5.71 -1.46 -33.39
CA ILE A 63 -6.38 -0.27 -33.94
C ILE A 63 -7.75 -0.10 -33.29
N ARG A 64 -8.56 -1.16 -33.20
CA ARG A 64 -9.88 -1.15 -32.57
C ARG A 64 -9.80 -0.70 -31.11
N GLN A 65 -8.93 -1.30 -30.30
CA GLN A 65 -8.70 -0.91 -28.90
C GLN A 65 -8.30 0.56 -28.77
N LYS A 66 -7.44 1.08 -29.67
CA LYS A 66 -7.06 2.50 -29.67
C LYS A 66 -8.24 3.42 -29.97
N GLN A 67 -9.11 3.03 -30.91
CA GLN A 67 -10.32 3.78 -31.26
C GLN A 67 -11.34 3.77 -30.11
N GLU A 68 -11.59 2.62 -29.51
CA GLU A 68 -12.48 2.45 -28.35
C GLU A 68 -12.00 3.32 -27.19
N ARG A 69 -10.71 3.29 -26.87
CA ARG A 69 -10.11 4.17 -25.84
C ARG A 69 -10.26 5.66 -26.16
N LYS A 70 -10.09 6.06 -27.43
CA LYS A 70 -10.30 7.45 -27.86
C LYS A 70 -11.77 7.86 -27.71
N ALA A 71 -12.70 6.98 -28.05
CA ALA A 71 -14.12 7.21 -27.89
C ALA A 71 -14.52 7.30 -26.41
N ALA A 72 -14.05 6.39 -25.56
CA ALA A 72 -14.25 6.42 -24.11
C ALA A 72 -13.76 7.74 -23.50
N ARG A 73 -12.52 8.16 -23.83
CA ARG A 73 -11.96 9.46 -23.43
C ARG A 73 -12.83 10.64 -23.84
N LYS A 74 -13.36 10.63 -25.06
CA LYS A 74 -14.26 11.70 -25.54
C LYS A 74 -15.57 11.73 -24.75
N ARG A 75 -16.18 10.58 -24.46
CA ARG A 75 -17.41 10.48 -23.65
C ARG A 75 -17.20 10.96 -22.22
N VAL A 76 -16.07 10.59 -21.61
CA VAL A 76 -15.70 11.05 -20.26
C VAL A 76 -15.45 12.55 -20.26
N ALA A 77 -14.71 13.07 -21.24
CA ALA A 77 -14.45 14.50 -21.36
C ALA A 77 -15.74 15.33 -21.49
N SER A 78 -16.72 14.86 -22.28
CA SER A 78 -18.00 15.55 -22.41
C SER A 78 -18.81 15.52 -21.11
N ARG A 79 -18.83 14.39 -20.38
CA ARG A 79 -19.52 14.30 -19.08
C ARG A 79 -18.90 15.22 -18.05
N ARG A 80 -17.56 15.23 -17.97
CA ARG A 80 -16.79 16.10 -17.08
C ARG A 80 -17.02 17.57 -17.38
N ALA A 81 -17.13 17.95 -18.66
CA ALA A 81 -17.37 19.33 -19.06
C ALA A 81 -18.80 19.80 -18.75
N ALA A 82 -19.80 18.91 -18.82
CA ALA A 82 -21.21 19.27 -18.61
C ALA A 82 -21.51 19.63 -17.14
N ASN A 83 -21.01 18.86 -16.18
CA ASN A 83 -21.13 19.19 -14.75
C ASN A 83 -19.93 18.62 -13.97
N PRO A 84 -18.84 19.38 -13.83
CA PRO A 84 -17.60 18.90 -13.22
C PRO A 84 -17.76 18.43 -11.78
N GLU A 85 -18.56 19.14 -10.97
CA GLU A 85 -18.74 18.83 -9.55
C GLU A 85 -19.57 17.57 -9.35
N ALA A 86 -20.72 17.47 -10.02
CA ALA A 86 -21.54 16.26 -9.98
C ALA A 86 -20.76 15.04 -10.51
N TYR A 87 -19.94 15.23 -11.55
CA TYR A 87 -19.11 14.16 -12.09
C TYR A 87 -18.05 13.66 -11.10
N ARG A 88 -17.37 14.57 -10.39
CA ARG A 88 -16.42 14.21 -9.32
C ARG A 88 -17.10 13.43 -8.20
N ARG A 89 -18.27 13.89 -7.73
CA ARG A 89 -19.05 13.19 -6.70
C ARG A 89 -19.48 11.80 -7.15
N PHE A 90 -19.92 11.67 -8.41
CA PHE A 90 -20.26 10.37 -9.01
C PHE A 90 -19.05 9.42 -9.05
N LEU A 91 -17.89 9.89 -9.52
CA LEU A 91 -16.68 9.06 -9.57
C LEU A 91 -16.23 8.60 -8.19
N ARG A 92 -16.30 9.49 -7.19
CA ARG A 92 -16.03 9.18 -5.79
C ARG A 92 -16.93 8.06 -5.26
N GLN A 93 -18.24 8.14 -5.54
CA GLN A 93 -19.18 7.07 -5.18
C GLN A 93 -18.86 5.75 -5.88
N CYS A 94 -18.57 5.78 -7.19
CA CYS A 94 -18.16 4.59 -7.92
C CYS A 94 -16.89 3.96 -7.35
N PHE A 95 -15.91 4.78 -6.99
CA PHE A 95 -14.65 4.35 -6.40
C PHE A 95 -14.88 3.58 -5.09
N VAL A 96 -15.66 4.16 -4.17
CA VAL A 96 -15.97 3.56 -2.87
C VAL A 96 -16.79 2.27 -3.03
N VAL A 97 -17.82 2.28 -3.88
CA VAL A 97 -18.63 1.08 -4.15
C VAL A 97 -17.78 -0.04 -4.76
N GLN A 98 -16.87 0.30 -5.66
CA GLN A 98 -15.98 -0.68 -6.29
C GLN A 98 -14.94 -1.21 -5.29
N ALA A 99 -14.37 -0.36 -4.42
CA ALA A 99 -13.45 -0.77 -3.37
C ALA A 99 -14.09 -1.78 -2.41
N LYS A 100 -15.35 -1.57 -2.01
CA LYS A 100 -16.10 -2.47 -1.12
C LYS A 100 -16.22 -3.91 -1.64
N LYS A 101 -16.13 -4.14 -2.96
CA LYS A 101 -16.15 -5.50 -3.54
C LYS A 101 -14.92 -6.33 -3.18
N TYR A 102 -13.85 -5.68 -2.74
CA TYR A 102 -12.58 -6.30 -2.37
C TYR A 102 -12.43 -6.48 -0.85
N LEU A 103 -13.49 -6.23 -0.07
CA LEU A 103 -13.50 -6.59 1.35
C LEU A 103 -13.37 -8.12 1.50
N GLY A 104 -12.48 -8.56 2.40
CA GLY A 104 -12.17 -9.97 2.62
C GLY A 104 -11.15 -10.55 1.64
N VAL A 105 -10.62 -9.78 0.69
CA VAL A 105 -9.49 -10.23 -0.13
C VAL A 105 -8.21 -10.24 0.72
N PRO A 106 -7.47 -11.36 0.79
CA PRO A 106 -6.29 -11.47 1.64
C PRO A 106 -5.16 -10.51 1.23
N TYR A 107 -4.41 -10.06 2.23
CA TYR A 107 -3.32 -9.12 2.03
C TYR A 107 -2.08 -9.82 1.50
N ALA A 108 -1.59 -9.41 0.33
CA ALA A 108 -0.33 -9.81 -0.30
C ALA A 108 0.17 -11.25 -0.03
N ALA A 109 0.18 -12.10 -1.07
CA ALA A 109 0.54 -13.52 -1.01
C ALA A 109 1.76 -13.91 -0.15
N LYS A 110 2.80 -13.05 -0.07
CA LYS A 110 4.02 -13.32 0.73
C LYS A 110 3.78 -13.46 2.25
N TYR A 111 2.61 -13.06 2.76
CA TYR A 111 2.25 -13.21 4.18
C TYR A 111 1.43 -14.48 4.46
N HIS A 112 1.15 -15.28 3.44
CA HIS A 112 0.38 -16.51 3.54
C HIS A 112 1.30 -17.69 3.23
N ASP A 113 1.55 -18.52 4.25
CA ASP A 113 2.26 -19.80 4.13
C ASP A 113 1.27 -20.94 3.85
N ASP A 114 1.78 -22.13 3.49
CA ASP A 114 0.98 -23.31 3.13
C ASP A 114 -0.02 -23.73 4.22
N ALA A 115 0.23 -23.33 5.47
CA ALA A 115 -0.63 -23.59 6.63
C ALA A 115 -1.75 -22.55 6.81
N SER A 116 -1.62 -21.36 6.21
CA SER A 116 -2.62 -20.30 6.33
C SER A 116 -3.90 -20.61 5.55
N GLU A 117 -5.05 -20.18 6.10
CA GLU A 117 -6.37 -20.33 5.47
C GLU A 117 -6.42 -19.76 4.05
N HIS A 118 -5.60 -18.74 3.80
CA HIS A 118 -5.62 -17.97 2.57
C HIS A 118 -4.53 -18.33 1.57
N PHE A 119 -3.68 -19.33 1.81
CA PHE A 119 -2.53 -19.70 0.96
C PHE A 119 -2.82 -19.86 -0.55
N ASN A 120 -4.03 -20.29 -0.90
CA ASN A 120 -4.47 -20.49 -2.28
C ASN A 120 -5.62 -19.55 -2.67
N ALA A 121 -5.69 -18.36 -2.08
CA ALA A 121 -6.69 -17.38 -2.47
C ALA A 121 -6.53 -17.00 -3.97
N PRO A 122 -7.63 -16.82 -4.71
CA PRO A 122 -7.60 -16.53 -6.14
C PRO A 122 -7.00 -15.14 -6.46
N LEU A 123 -6.95 -14.26 -5.46
CA LEU A 123 -6.45 -12.90 -5.57
C LEU A 123 -5.88 -12.46 -4.23
N TYR A 124 -4.75 -11.77 -4.29
CA TYR A 124 -4.18 -11.04 -3.16
C TYR A 124 -3.98 -9.59 -3.56
N LEU A 125 -4.25 -8.68 -2.64
CA LEU A 125 -4.06 -7.26 -2.85
C LEU A 125 -3.24 -6.68 -1.72
N ASP A 126 -2.14 -6.02 -2.06
CA ASP A 126 -1.46 -5.12 -1.13
C ASP A 126 -2.18 -3.75 -1.11
N CYS A 127 -1.76 -2.85 -0.22
CA CYS A 127 -2.41 -1.55 -0.04
C CYS A 127 -2.50 -0.73 -1.35
N CYS A 128 -1.39 -0.64 -2.10
CA CYS A 128 -1.39 0.05 -3.39
C CYS A 128 -2.02 -0.78 -4.52
N GLY A 129 -2.01 -2.10 -4.43
CA GLY A 129 -2.67 -3.03 -5.35
C GLY A 129 -4.18 -2.91 -5.30
N LEU A 130 -4.76 -2.76 -4.10
CA LEU A 130 -6.19 -2.49 -3.92
C LEU A 130 -6.61 -1.24 -4.68
N VAL A 131 -5.96 -0.10 -4.40
CA VAL A 131 -6.28 1.18 -5.06
C VAL A 131 -6.14 1.06 -6.58
N ARG A 132 -5.04 0.46 -7.06
CA ARG A 132 -4.82 0.25 -8.50
C ARG A 132 -5.89 -0.64 -9.12
N ARG A 133 -6.28 -1.72 -8.44
CA ARG A 133 -7.30 -2.65 -8.94
C ARG A 133 -8.62 -1.93 -9.13
N VAL A 134 -9.04 -1.14 -8.13
CA VAL A 134 -10.26 -0.32 -8.21
C VAL A 134 -10.18 0.69 -9.36
N LEU A 135 -9.06 1.40 -9.51
CA LEU A 135 -8.86 2.36 -10.61
C LEU A 135 -8.86 1.70 -11.99
N LEU A 136 -8.31 0.48 -12.11
CA LEU A 136 -8.31 -0.29 -13.36
C LEU A 136 -9.72 -0.76 -13.73
N ASP A 137 -10.51 -1.22 -12.76
CA ASP A 137 -11.91 -1.59 -13.00
C ASP A 137 -12.77 -0.38 -13.44
N LEU A 138 -12.35 0.83 -13.05
CA LEU A 138 -13.01 2.09 -13.39
C LEU A 138 -12.38 2.82 -14.60
N GLU A 139 -11.49 2.18 -15.38
CA GLU A 139 -10.78 2.79 -16.52
C GLU A 139 -11.73 3.49 -17.50
N ASP A 140 -12.90 2.90 -17.77
CA ASP A 140 -13.89 3.43 -18.71
C ASP A 140 -14.62 4.68 -18.19
N GLN A 141 -14.86 4.75 -16.88
CA GLN A 141 -15.47 5.90 -16.21
C GLN A 141 -14.44 7.01 -16.01
N LEU A 142 -13.20 6.68 -15.70
CA LEU A 142 -12.12 7.63 -15.49
C LEU A 142 -11.57 8.19 -16.82
N GLY A 143 -11.66 7.42 -17.91
CA GLY A 143 -11.12 7.77 -19.21
C GLY A 143 -9.58 7.68 -19.28
N PHE A 144 -8.95 7.14 -18.25
CA PHE A 144 -7.51 6.89 -18.20
C PHE A 144 -7.24 5.57 -17.49
N ARG A 145 -6.04 5.03 -17.73
CA ARG A 145 -5.54 3.82 -17.09
C ARG A 145 -4.36 4.16 -16.21
N ILE A 146 -4.40 3.70 -14.96
CA ILE A 146 -3.30 3.87 -14.02
C ILE A 146 -2.13 2.93 -14.37
N GLY A 147 -0.90 3.38 -14.13
CA GLY A 147 0.31 2.57 -14.31
C GLY A 147 0.52 1.50 -13.23
N PRO A 148 1.41 0.51 -13.44
CA PRO A 148 1.64 -0.61 -12.54
C PRO A 148 2.62 -0.29 -11.39
N TRP A 149 2.78 0.99 -11.03
CA TRP A 149 3.80 1.44 -10.06
C TRP A 149 3.25 1.50 -8.63
N ASN A 150 4.10 1.79 -7.65
CA ASN A 150 3.78 1.71 -6.22
C ASN A 150 3.02 2.94 -5.67
N GLN A 151 2.79 2.97 -4.36
CA GLN A 151 2.11 4.07 -3.65
C GLN A 151 2.74 5.45 -3.87
N ALA A 152 4.07 5.53 -4.08
CA ALA A 152 4.73 6.80 -4.36
C ALA A 152 4.33 7.36 -5.74
N TYR A 153 4.07 6.48 -6.72
CA TYR A 153 3.50 6.89 -8.00
C TYR A 153 2.04 7.33 -7.85
N LEU A 154 1.23 6.63 -7.04
CA LEU A 154 -0.14 7.07 -6.76
C LEU A 154 -0.14 8.48 -6.14
N TRP A 155 0.71 8.73 -5.15
CA TRP A 155 0.90 10.06 -4.56
C TRP A 155 1.28 11.11 -5.61
N ASP A 156 2.27 10.80 -6.46
CA ASP A 156 2.76 11.71 -7.51
C ASP A 156 1.66 12.12 -8.49
N THR A 157 0.71 11.21 -8.77
CA THR A 157 -0.42 11.49 -9.68
C THR A 157 -1.50 12.41 -9.08
N LEU A 158 -1.49 12.64 -7.77
CA LEU A 158 -2.52 13.40 -7.05
C LEU A 158 -2.03 14.75 -6.49
N ARG A 159 -0.77 15.10 -6.74
CA ARG A 159 -0.15 16.34 -6.24
C ARG A 159 -0.98 17.58 -6.57
N GLY A 160 -1.08 18.47 -5.59
CA GLY A 160 -1.90 19.69 -5.70
C GLY A 160 -3.37 19.50 -5.32
N SER A 161 -3.77 18.30 -4.92
CA SER A 161 -5.12 17.99 -4.41
C SER A 161 -5.08 17.68 -2.90
N GLU A 162 -4.05 18.11 -2.19
CA GLU A 162 -3.90 17.82 -0.76
C GLU A 162 -4.94 18.58 0.08
N VAL A 163 -5.47 17.91 1.12
CA VAL A 163 -6.33 18.58 2.11
C VAL A 163 -5.51 19.06 3.29
N ALA A 164 -5.87 20.24 3.81
CA ALA A 164 -5.12 20.87 4.88
C ALA A 164 -5.36 20.22 6.25
N SER A 165 -6.48 19.51 6.42
CA SER A 165 -6.82 18.86 7.68
C SER A 165 -7.65 17.59 7.49
N ILE A 166 -7.55 16.68 8.46
CA ILE A 166 -8.35 15.45 8.54
C ILE A 166 -9.86 15.75 8.50
N ARG A 167 -10.31 16.88 9.04
CA ARG A 167 -11.74 17.28 9.03
C ARG A 167 -12.30 17.57 7.64
N GLN A 168 -11.43 17.74 6.65
CA GLN A 168 -11.83 17.97 5.25
C GLN A 168 -11.87 16.67 4.44
N LEU A 169 -11.55 15.54 5.06
CA LEU A 169 -11.63 14.23 4.42
C LEU A 169 -13.05 13.94 3.97
N GLN A 170 -13.14 13.42 2.76
CA GLN A 170 -14.36 12.92 2.16
C GLN A 170 -14.20 11.44 1.86
N VAL A 171 -15.26 10.66 2.07
CA VAL A 171 -15.28 9.23 1.74
C VAL A 171 -14.74 9.01 0.31
N GLY A 172 -13.77 8.13 0.15
CA GLY A 172 -13.04 7.87 -1.08
C GLY A 172 -11.72 8.65 -1.25
N ASP A 173 -11.40 9.58 -0.34
CA ASP A 173 -10.08 10.20 -0.29
C ASP A 173 -9.00 9.17 0.03
N LEU A 174 -7.78 9.45 -0.41
CA LEU A 174 -6.63 8.59 -0.15
C LEU A 174 -5.77 9.18 0.96
N ILE A 175 -5.47 8.35 1.95
CA ILE A 175 -4.61 8.68 3.08
C ILE A 175 -3.27 8.02 2.83
N PHE A 176 -2.20 8.81 2.77
CA PHE A 176 -0.86 8.32 2.53
C PHE A 176 0.00 8.45 3.79
N TYR A 177 0.72 7.37 4.09
CA TYR A 177 1.59 7.29 5.25
C TYR A 177 3.05 7.44 4.84
N GLN A 178 3.75 8.33 5.56
CA GLN A 178 5.19 8.51 5.47
C GLN A 178 5.91 7.71 6.56
N GLY A 179 6.97 7.02 6.16
CA GLY A 179 7.79 6.23 7.07
C GLY A 179 9.16 5.92 6.47
N LYS A 180 10.15 5.80 7.34
CA LYS A 180 11.47 5.28 6.99
C LYS A 180 11.62 3.91 7.58
N TYR A 181 12.19 2.99 6.81
CA TYR A 181 12.48 1.66 7.33
C TYR A 181 13.67 1.76 8.30
N VAL A 182 13.65 0.96 9.35
CA VAL A 182 14.76 0.91 10.32
C VAL A 182 16.04 0.42 9.63
N ASP A 183 15.90 -0.55 8.72
CA ASP A 183 16.99 -1.13 7.94
C ASP A 183 17.06 -0.56 6.52
N ASP A 184 17.48 0.69 6.36
CA ASP A 184 17.57 1.36 5.04
C ASP A 184 18.42 0.60 3.99
N LYS A 185 19.31 -0.30 4.42
CA LYS A 185 20.16 -1.10 3.53
C LYS A 185 19.44 -2.29 2.88
N LYS A 186 18.37 -2.82 3.51
CA LYS A 186 17.62 -3.98 3.00
C LYS A 186 16.46 -3.58 2.10
N HIS A 187 15.98 -2.35 2.25
CA HIS A 187 14.83 -1.85 1.52
C HIS A 187 15.25 -0.93 0.39
N ARG A 188 14.59 -1.08 -0.77
CA ARG A 188 14.78 -0.12 -1.85
C ARG A 188 14.32 1.26 -1.37
N PRO A 189 15.08 2.34 -1.64
CA PRO A 189 14.69 3.69 -1.27
C PRO A 189 13.28 4.00 -1.78
N GLN A 190 12.38 4.38 -0.87
CA GLN A 190 11.03 4.78 -1.23
C GLN A 190 11.02 6.26 -1.59
N LYS A 191 10.47 6.60 -2.75
CA LYS A 191 10.27 8.01 -3.11
C LYS A 191 9.29 8.65 -2.12
N PHE A 192 9.65 9.83 -1.61
CA PHE A 192 8.87 10.59 -0.62
C PHE A 192 8.63 9.84 0.71
N ASP A 193 9.41 8.80 1.00
CA ASP A 193 9.24 7.96 2.19
C ASP A 193 7.81 7.38 2.27
N MET A 194 7.15 7.13 1.13
CA MET A 194 5.78 6.58 1.08
C MET A 194 5.76 5.09 1.39
N VAL A 195 5.11 4.71 2.49
CA VAL A 195 5.10 3.30 2.96
C VAL A 195 3.72 2.64 2.86
N HIS A 196 2.64 3.41 2.96
CA HIS A 196 1.28 2.85 2.98
C HIS A 196 0.26 3.81 2.38
N VAL A 197 -0.85 3.27 1.89
CA VAL A 197 -1.99 4.05 1.38
C VAL A 197 -3.28 3.36 1.79
N GLU A 198 -4.25 4.16 2.25
CA GLU A 198 -5.58 3.71 2.64
C GLU A 198 -6.65 4.53 1.93
N ILE A 199 -7.85 3.95 1.81
CA ILE A 199 -9.05 4.64 1.31
C ILE A 199 -9.88 5.06 2.52
N TYR A 200 -10.18 6.35 2.66
CA TYR A 200 -11.04 6.84 3.73
C TYR A 200 -12.50 6.43 3.47
N MET A 201 -13.11 5.73 4.42
CA MET A 201 -14.46 5.18 4.33
C MET A 201 -15.51 5.98 5.11
N GLY A 202 -15.07 6.99 5.87
CA GLY A 202 -15.92 7.82 6.72
C GLY A 202 -16.04 7.29 8.13
N ASP A 203 -16.42 8.17 9.06
CA ASP A 203 -16.44 7.88 10.49
C ASP A 203 -17.56 6.90 10.90
N ASP A 204 -18.57 6.72 10.04
CA ASP A 204 -19.71 5.80 10.26
C ASP A 204 -19.40 4.35 9.83
N ALA A 205 -18.16 4.05 9.42
CA ALA A 205 -17.79 2.71 9.01
C ALA A 205 -17.84 1.76 10.23
N PRO A 206 -18.46 0.57 10.10
CA PRO A 206 -18.75 -0.30 11.25
C PRO A 206 -17.52 -0.95 11.91
N PHE A 207 -16.34 -0.85 11.31
CA PHE A 207 -15.12 -1.49 11.82
C PHE A 207 -13.91 -0.53 11.85
N ASP A 208 -13.56 0.08 10.72
CA ASP A 208 -12.46 1.04 10.61
C ASP A 208 -12.87 2.19 9.66
N PRO A 209 -12.61 3.47 10.02
CA PRO A 209 -12.82 4.60 9.12
C PRO A 209 -11.98 4.55 7.84
N THR A 210 -11.04 3.60 7.68
CA THR A 210 -10.24 3.42 6.47
C THR A 210 -10.23 1.96 5.97
N MET A 211 -9.94 1.79 4.68
CA MET A 211 -9.78 0.49 4.02
C MET A 211 -8.37 0.36 3.44
N GLY A 212 -7.71 -0.76 3.73
CA GLY A 212 -6.32 -1.03 3.32
C GLY A 212 -5.35 -1.30 4.47
N ARG A 213 -5.81 -1.13 5.72
CA ARG A 213 -5.07 -1.47 6.93
C ARG A 213 -4.82 -2.97 7.02
N THR A 214 -3.63 -3.33 7.45
CA THR A 214 -3.27 -4.72 7.78
C THR A 214 -3.35 -4.90 9.30
N ASP A 215 -4.25 -5.76 9.77
CA ASP A 215 -4.34 -6.11 11.19
C ASP A 215 -3.07 -6.85 11.68
N ASP A 216 -2.31 -7.45 10.75
CA ASP A 216 -1.07 -8.20 11.02
C ASP A 216 0.08 -7.36 11.58
N ALA A 217 0.01 -6.03 11.52
CA ALA A 217 1.03 -5.15 12.10
C ALA A 217 0.96 -5.06 13.64
N GLN A 218 -0.09 -5.60 14.28
CA GLN A 218 -0.23 -5.60 15.73
C GLN A 218 0.33 -6.87 16.40
N ASN A 219 0.67 -7.92 15.64
CA ASN A 219 1.07 -9.22 16.21
C ASN A 219 2.58 -9.40 16.43
N GLN A 220 3.37 -8.33 16.45
CA GLN A 220 4.83 -8.39 16.68
C GLN A 220 5.32 -7.72 17.97
N THR A 221 4.44 -7.30 18.89
CA THR A 221 4.88 -6.63 20.13
C THR A 221 4.50 -7.30 21.45
N ASP A 222 3.78 -8.42 21.45
CA ASP A 222 3.26 -9.01 22.71
C ASP A 222 3.92 -10.33 23.11
N ASP A 223 5.21 -10.53 22.81
CA ASP A 223 5.92 -11.77 23.19
C ASP A 223 7.31 -11.53 23.82
N SER A 224 7.44 -10.52 24.69
CA SER A 224 8.70 -10.23 25.41
C SER A 224 8.56 -9.62 26.82
N LEU A 225 7.41 -9.71 27.49
CA LEU A 225 7.25 -9.18 28.85
C LEU A 225 6.66 -10.14 29.89
N GLU A 226 6.74 -11.46 29.66
CA GLU A 226 6.53 -12.46 30.71
C GLU A 226 7.80 -13.28 30.97
N ALA A 227 8.84 -12.61 31.45
CA ALA A 227 9.88 -13.22 32.25
C ALA A 227 10.37 -12.16 33.24
N GLU A 228 10.58 -12.57 34.50
CA GLU A 228 11.05 -11.76 35.64
C GLU A 228 9.95 -11.16 36.55
N ALA A 229 9.14 -12.02 37.18
CA ALA A 229 8.57 -11.71 38.50
C ALA A 229 8.37 -13.00 39.33
N GLY A 230 9.46 -13.53 39.87
CA GLY A 230 9.41 -14.63 40.82
C GLY A 230 10.53 -14.54 41.83
N ARG A 231 10.30 -13.85 42.96
CA ARG A 231 10.96 -14.08 44.27
C ARG A 231 10.41 -13.18 45.38
N GLY A 232 9.70 -13.82 46.32
CA GLY A 232 9.58 -13.50 47.77
C GLY A 232 8.84 -12.21 48.16
N ASP A 233 8.31 -12.05 49.37
CA ASP A 233 8.00 -12.92 50.51
C ASP A 233 7.18 -12.04 51.50
N THR A 234 6.31 -12.69 52.29
CA THR A 234 5.62 -12.30 53.55
C THR A 234 5.30 -10.83 53.90
N GLY A 235 4.07 -10.60 54.39
CA GLY A 235 3.83 -9.56 55.41
C GLY A 235 2.39 -9.04 55.50
N SER A 236 1.67 -9.47 56.53
CA SER A 236 0.39 -8.97 57.04
C SER A 236 0.37 -7.47 57.39
N GLU A 237 -0.76 -6.77 57.21
CA GLU A 237 -1.65 -6.27 58.29
C GLU A 237 -2.74 -5.31 57.77
N SER A 238 -3.89 -5.39 58.41
CA SER A 238 -5.16 -4.68 58.19
C SER A 238 -5.16 -3.25 58.74
N ALA A 239 -5.87 -2.31 58.08
CA ALA A 239 -6.80 -1.37 58.71
C ALA A 239 -7.46 -0.40 57.70
N GLU A 240 -8.74 -0.13 57.97
CA GLU A 240 -9.69 0.70 57.24
C GLU A 240 -9.36 2.22 57.27
N ARG A 241 -9.73 2.96 56.22
CA ARG A 241 -10.50 4.23 56.31
C ARG A 241 -10.79 4.86 54.93
N SER A 242 -12.10 4.96 54.65
CA SER A 242 -12.85 6.13 54.15
C SER A 242 -12.08 7.27 53.46
N GLY A 243 -12.51 7.62 52.24
CA GLY A 243 -12.37 8.97 51.69
C GLY A 243 -12.53 9.06 50.18
N CYS A 244 -13.71 9.51 49.72
CA CYS A 244 -13.92 10.04 48.38
C CYS A 244 -12.97 11.21 48.10
N VAL A 245 -12.51 11.34 46.85
CA VAL A 245 -12.39 12.59 46.03
C VAL A 245 -11.50 12.28 44.82
N ALA A 246 -12.03 12.52 43.62
CA ALA A 246 -11.25 12.61 42.38
C ALA A 246 -10.39 13.89 42.39
N PRO A 247 -9.24 13.89 41.71
CA PRO A 247 -9.24 14.66 40.47
C PRO A 247 -8.41 14.04 39.34
N GLU A 248 -8.60 14.68 38.20
CA GLU A 248 -8.12 14.45 36.85
C GLU A 248 -6.60 14.27 36.68
N SER A 249 -6.25 13.78 35.49
CA SER A 249 -5.01 14.00 34.72
C SER A 249 -3.91 12.91 34.75
N GLY A 250 -3.41 12.61 33.54
CA GLY A 250 -2.24 11.77 33.25
C GLY A 250 -2.63 10.37 32.79
N VAL A 251 -2.11 9.79 31.70
CA VAL A 251 -0.90 10.08 30.94
C VAL A 251 -1.12 9.50 29.53
N HIS A 252 -1.15 10.36 28.52
CA HIS A 252 -0.91 9.92 27.14
C HIS A 252 0.52 9.38 27.07
N ARG A 253 0.68 8.05 26.97
CA ARG A 253 1.94 7.47 26.49
C ARG A 253 2.07 7.84 25.01
N THR A 254 2.94 8.81 24.77
CA THR A 254 3.53 9.10 23.46
C THR A 254 4.31 7.88 22.97
N LEU A 255 3.77 7.16 22.00
CA LEU A 255 4.57 6.29 21.14
C LEU A 255 5.20 7.13 20.04
N GLY A 256 6.52 7.07 19.99
CA GLY A 256 7.35 7.79 19.04
C GLY A 256 7.26 7.18 17.65
N ALA A 257 6.47 7.81 16.79
CA ALA A 257 6.78 7.93 15.38
C ALA A 257 6.31 9.32 14.95
N ARG A 258 7.21 10.15 14.41
CA ARG A 258 6.82 11.43 13.81
C ARG A 258 6.13 11.14 12.49
N HIS A 259 4.87 10.73 12.55
CA HIS A 259 4.00 10.59 11.38
C HIS A 259 3.69 11.98 10.84
N ARG A 260 4.11 12.24 9.61
CA ARG A 260 3.48 13.28 8.79
C ARG A 260 2.53 12.57 7.84
N THR A 261 1.24 12.68 8.14
CA THR A 261 0.16 12.25 7.25
C THR A 261 0.05 13.24 6.11
N GLY A 262 0.31 12.78 4.89
CA GLY A 262 -0.07 13.50 3.67
C GLY A 262 -1.44 13.00 3.24
N VAL A 263 -2.40 13.90 3.05
CA VAL A 263 -3.80 13.53 2.76
C VAL A 263 -4.19 14.14 1.42
N VAL A 264 -4.83 13.38 0.53
CA VAL A 264 -5.13 13.81 -0.85
C VAL A 264 -6.56 13.49 -1.30
N GLN A 265 -7.17 14.44 -2.01
CA GLN A 265 -8.49 14.37 -2.68
C GLN A 265 -8.45 13.77 -4.08
#